data_AF-A0A412ENH1-F1
#
_entry.id   AF-A0A412ENH1-F1
#
_cell.length_a   1.000
_cell.length_b   1.000
_cell.length_c   1.000
_cell.angle_alpha   90.00
_cell.angle_beta   90.00
_cell.angle_gamma   90.00
#
_symmetry.space_group_name_H-M   'P 1'
#
loop_
_entity.id
_entity.type
_entity.pdbx_description
1 polymer ?
#
loop_
_entity_poly.entity_id
_entity_poly.type
_entity_poly.pdbx_seq_one_letter_code
_entity_poly.pdbx_strand_id
1 'polypeptide(L)'
;MQNEVWSEIGAFLNDLRCGNVNRKTYLHFPELEEAEQLRKKEKVNFEVELKRLGAAQRKQVEVYLEVVQHQAFMEEERAYCQGYVDCIQLLAGLGMLNSNPNIEQIIAKVKK
;
A
#
# COMPACT_ATOMS: atom_id res chain seq x y z
N MET A 1 -0.12 19.71 20.49
CA MET A 1 -1.37 18.97 20.66
C MET A 1 -1.51 18.02 19.49
N GLN A 2 -1.40 16.71 19.72
CA GLN A 2 -1.96 15.74 18.77
C GLN A 2 -3.47 15.97 18.81
N ASN A 3 -4.01 16.43 17.69
CA ASN A 3 -5.43 16.70 17.56
C ASN A 3 -6.11 15.32 17.41
N GLU A 4 -6.89 14.93 18.42
CA GLU A 4 -7.55 13.63 18.54
C GLU A 4 -8.31 13.25 17.26
N VAL A 5 -8.90 14.23 16.57
CA VAL A 5 -9.59 14.02 15.29
C VAL A 5 -8.66 13.45 14.22
N TRP A 6 -7.42 13.92 14.12
CA TRP A 6 -6.45 13.38 13.16
C TRP A 6 -5.93 11.99 13.54
N SER A 7 -5.88 11.68 14.83
CA SER A 7 -5.54 10.33 15.30
C SER A 7 -6.64 9.33 14.93
N GLU A 8 -7.90 9.70 15.13
CA GLU A 8 -9.07 8.90 14.74
C GLU A 8 -9.18 8.72 13.22
N ILE A 9 -8.95 9.79 12.43
CA ILE A 9 -8.91 9.68 10.97
C ILE A 9 -7.76 8.78 10.52
N GLY A 10 -6.58 8.89 11.14
CA GLY A 10 -5.43 8.03 10.86
C GLY A 10 -5.74 6.56 11.15
N ALA A 11 -6.34 6.26 12.31
CA ALA A 11 -6.78 4.93 12.68
C ALA A 11 -7.81 4.38 11.68
N PHE A 12 -8.83 5.18 11.32
CA PHE A 12 -9.84 4.80 10.34
C PHE A 12 -9.26 4.48 8.96
N LEU A 13 -8.34 5.29 8.45
CA LEU A 13 -7.67 5.03 7.17
C LEU A 13 -6.81 3.76 7.23
N ASN A 14 -6.14 3.53 8.36
CA ASN A 14 -5.33 2.32 8.56
C ASN A 14 -6.22 1.06 8.61
N ASP A 15 -7.36 1.14 9.29
CA ASP A 15 -8.39 0.10 9.32
C ASP A 15 -8.96 -0.18 7.93
N LEU A 16 -9.14 0.87 7.12
CA LEU A 16 -9.61 0.75 5.74
C LEU A 16 -8.60 0.08 4.82
N ARG A 17 -7.31 0.29 5.04
CA ARG A 17 -6.23 -0.21 4.18
C ARG A 17 -6.00 -1.70 4.38
N CYS A 18 -5.80 -2.14 5.62
CA CYS A 18 -5.45 -3.53 5.93
C CYS A 18 -5.93 -4.02 7.31
N GLY A 19 -6.54 -3.17 8.15
CA GLY A 19 -6.83 -3.53 9.55
C GLY A 19 -7.97 -4.54 9.73
N ASN A 20 -9.01 -4.52 8.88
CA ASN A 20 -10.16 -5.42 9.01
C ASN A 20 -10.49 -6.17 7.72
N VAL A 21 -9.86 -7.34 7.55
CA VAL A 21 -10.11 -8.27 6.44
C VAL A 21 -11.46 -8.99 6.53
N ASN A 22 -12.17 -8.87 7.65
CA ASN A 22 -13.47 -9.53 7.89
C ASN A 22 -14.66 -8.66 7.48
N ARG A 23 -14.43 -7.45 6.97
CA ARG A 23 -15.53 -6.58 6.51
C ARG A 23 -16.17 -7.14 5.23
N LYS A 24 -17.47 -6.92 5.07
CA LYS A 24 -18.23 -7.38 3.89
C LYS A 24 -17.72 -6.82 2.55
N THR A 25 -17.08 -5.66 2.58
CA THR A 25 -16.52 -4.97 1.42
C THR A 25 -15.04 -5.30 1.18
N TYR A 26 -14.47 -6.26 1.93
CA TYR A 26 -13.11 -6.71 1.69
C TYR A 26 -13.06 -7.46 0.35
N LEU A 27 -12.12 -7.06 -0.51
CA LEU A 27 -11.91 -7.72 -1.78
C LEU A 27 -10.97 -8.89 -1.56
N HIS A 28 -11.50 -10.09 -1.76
CA HIS A 28 -10.71 -11.31 -1.71
C HIS A 28 -10.21 -11.63 -3.11
N PHE A 29 -8.88 -11.80 -3.21
CA PHE A 29 -8.19 -12.19 -4.44
C PHE A 29 -7.54 -13.55 -4.21
N PRO A 30 -8.17 -14.65 -4.66
CA PRO A 30 -7.60 -15.99 -4.51
C PRO A 30 -6.18 -16.10 -5.07
N GLU A 31 -5.90 -15.39 -6.16
CA GLU A 31 -4.58 -15.35 -6.81
C GLU A 31 -3.51 -14.75 -5.90
N LEU A 32 -3.88 -13.79 -5.04
CA LEU A 32 -2.97 -13.22 -4.05
C LEU A 32 -2.62 -14.26 -2.99
N GLU A 33 -3.61 -15.02 -2.51
CA GLU A 33 -3.37 -16.08 -1.52
C GLU A 33 -2.46 -17.17 -2.08
N GLU A 34 -2.68 -17.60 -3.32
CA GLU A 34 -1.81 -18.55 -4.01
C GLU A 34 -0.37 -18.03 -4.12
N ALA A 35 -0.21 -16.77 -4.53
CA ALA A 35 1.11 -16.12 -4.62
C ALA A 35 1.79 -16.02 -3.23
N GLU A 36 1.05 -15.76 -2.17
CA GLU A 36 1.58 -15.72 -0.80
C GLU A 36 2.07 -17.09 -0.32
N GLN A 37 1.33 -18.15 -0.62
CA GLN A 37 1.73 -19.51 -0.26
C GLN A 37 2.98 -19.94 -1.02
N LEU A 38 3.04 -19.65 -2.32
CA LEU A 38 4.24 -19.90 -3.12
C LEU A 38 5.45 -19.13 -2.59
N ARG A 39 5.28 -17.84 -2.27
CA ARG A 39 6.33 -17.02 -1.63
C ARG A 39 6.82 -17.63 -0.32
N LYS A 40 5.91 -18.07 0.56
CA LYS A 40 6.26 -18.70 1.85
C LYS A 40 7.05 -19.99 1.64
N LYS A 41 6.65 -20.82 0.66
CA LYS A 41 7.34 -22.07 0.33
C LYS A 41 8.76 -21.82 -0.18
N GLU A 42 8.91 -20.94 -1.17
CA GLU A 42 10.23 -20.66 -1.76
C GLU A 42 11.17 -19.91 -0.81
N LYS A 43 10.63 -19.13 0.12
CA LYS A 43 11.41 -18.46 1.17
C LYS A 43 12.23 -19.46 2.01
N VAL A 44 11.67 -20.63 2.32
CA VAL A 44 12.39 -21.67 3.08
C VAL A 44 13.63 -22.16 2.33
N ASN A 45 13.48 -22.46 1.03
CA ASN A 45 14.60 -22.87 0.18
C ASN A 45 15.64 -21.76 0.05
N PHE A 46 15.18 -20.52 -0.17
CA PHE A 46 16.04 -19.35 -0.25
C PHE A 46 16.89 -19.16 1.00
N GLU A 47 16.31 -19.27 2.20
CA GLU A 47 17.04 -19.13 3.46
C GLU A 47 18.12 -20.20 3.66
N VAL A 48 17.89 -21.43 3.17
CA VAL A 48 18.88 -22.51 3.21
C VAL A 48 20.06 -22.20 2.28
N GLU A 49 19.80 -21.79 1.04
CA GLU A 49 20.87 -21.44 0.09
C GLU A 49 21.63 -20.17 0.50
N LEU A 50 20.93 -19.18 1.06
CA LEU A 50 21.54 -17.94 1.55
C LEU A 50 22.57 -18.20 2.65
N LYS A 51 22.34 -19.20 3.52
CA LYS A 51 23.28 -19.62 4.57
C LYS A 51 24.55 -20.27 4.02
N ARG A 52 24.53 -20.79 2.78
CA ARG A 52 25.69 -21.41 2.13
C ARG A 52 26.61 -20.39 1.45
N LEU A 53 26.14 -19.16 1.25
CA LEU A 53 26.94 -18.08 0.69
C LEU A 53 27.99 -17.57 1.68
N GLY A 54 29.13 -17.11 1.15
CA GLY A 54 30.11 -16.38 1.94
C GLY A 54 29.56 -15.04 2.44
N ALA A 55 30.11 -14.51 3.53
CA ALA A 55 29.59 -13.31 4.20
C ALA A 55 29.42 -12.09 3.29
N ALA A 56 30.38 -11.84 2.39
CA ALA A 56 30.31 -10.70 1.47
C ALA A 56 29.18 -10.85 0.43
N GLN A 57 29.02 -12.05 -0.15
CA GLN A 57 27.96 -12.34 -1.13
C GLN A 57 26.59 -12.31 -0.48
N ARG A 58 26.47 -12.93 0.70
CA ARG A 58 25.25 -12.91 1.50
C ARG A 58 24.78 -11.47 1.79
N LYS A 59 25.70 -10.61 2.24
CA LYS A 59 25.39 -9.20 2.52
C LYS A 59 24.89 -8.46 1.28
N GLN A 60 25.46 -8.72 0.09
CA GLN A 60 24.99 -8.11 -1.15
C GLN A 60 23.56 -8.54 -1.50
N VAL A 61 23.24 -9.83 -1.33
CA VAL A 61 21.89 -10.37 -1.57
C VAL A 61 20.88 -9.80 -0.58
N GLU A 62 21.23 -9.74 0.71
CA GLU A 62 20.35 -9.19 1.76
C GLU A 62 20.03 -7.71 1.51
N VAL A 63 21.03 -6.90 1.15
CA VAL A 63 20.81 -5.47 0.81
C VAL A 63 19.89 -5.32 -0.38
N TYR A 64 20.08 -6.11 -1.45
CA TYR A 64 19.19 -6.04 -2.60
C TYR A 64 17.76 -6.46 -2.25
N LEU A 65 17.59 -7.52 -1.44
CA LEU A 65 16.28 -7.99 -1.00
C LEU A 65 15.53 -6.92 -0.19
N GLU A 66 16.23 -6.20 0.69
CA GLU A 66 15.65 -5.09 1.46
C GLU A 66 15.16 -3.96 0.54
N VAL A 67 15.96 -3.58 -0.46
CA VAL A 67 15.58 -2.56 -1.46
C VAL A 67 14.34 -2.99 -2.25
N VAL A 68 14.30 -4.25 -2.70
CA VAL A 68 13.13 -4.79 -3.44
C VAL A 68 11.88 -4.82 -2.57
N GLN A 69 12.00 -5.22 -1.30
CA GLN A 69 10.87 -5.20 -0.36
C GLN A 69 10.37 -3.79 -0.10
N HIS A 70 11.28 -2.82 0.07
CA HIS A 70 10.91 -1.43 0.25
C HIS A 70 10.22 -0.86 -1.00
N GLN A 71 10.71 -1.18 -2.20
CA GLN A 71 10.07 -0.78 -3.45
C GLN A 71 8.65 -1.34 -3.55
N ALA A 72 8.47 -2.64 -3.29
CA ALA A 72 7.15 -3.28 -3.33
C ALA A 72 6.16 -2.60 -2.36
N PHE A 73 6.60 -2.29 -1.13
CA PHE A 73 5.79 -1.52 -0.18
C PHE A 73 5.37 -0.16 -0.74
N MET A 74 6.31 0.61 -1.32
CA MET A 74 6.00 1.92 -1.90
C MET A 74 5.07 1.82 -3.12
N GLU A 75 5.15 0.74 -3.91
CA GLU A 75 4.23 0.47 -5.01
C GLU A 75 2.81 0.17 -4.52
N GLU A 76 2.67 -0.60 -3.44
CA GLU A 76 1.38 -0.86 -2.77
C GLU A 76 0.77 0.45 -2.22
N GLU A 77 1.56 1.29 -1.54
CA GLU A 77 1.13 2.62 -1.06
C GLU A 77 0.59 3.47 -2.20
N ARG A 78 1.34 3.51 -3.31
CA ARG A 78 1.00 4.30 -4.48
C ARG A 78 -0.29 3.79 -5.11
N ALA A 79 -0.44 2.48 -5.29
CA ALA A 79 -1.65 1.88 -5.85
C ALA A 79 -2.88 2.15 -4.98
N TYR A 80 -2.74 2.05 -3.65
CA TYR A 80 -3.81 2.36 -2.71
C TYR A 80 -4.24 3.83 -2.78
N CYS A 81 -3.29 4.76 -2.75
CA CYS A 81 -3.57 6.18 -2.91
C CYS A 81 -4.21 6.50 -4.27
N GLN A 82 -3.68 5.90 -5.35
CA GLN A 82 -4.20 6.09 -6.70
C GLN A 82 -5.64 5.59 -6.82
N GLY A 83 -5.97 4.46 -6.19
CA GLY A 83 -7.34 3.94 -6.15
C GLY A 83 -8.35 4.94 -5.57
N TYR A 84 -7.98 5.72 -4.54
CA TYR A 84 -8.84 6.80 -4.04
C TYR A 84 -8.98 7.95 -5.03
N VAL A 85 -7.87 8.37 -5.65
CA VAL A 85 -7.89 9.44 -6.66
C VAL A 85 -8.80 9.05 -7.83
N ASP A 86 -8.66 7.83 -8.34
CA ASP A 86 -9.45 7.30 -9.45
C ASP A 86 -10.94 7.21 -9.07
N CYS A 87 -11.25 6.77 -7.84
CA CYS A 87 -12.61 6.73 -7.32
C CYS A 87 -13.25 8.14 -7.25
N ILE A 88 -12.52 9.12 -6.74
CA ILE A 88 -12.97 10.52 -6.67
C ILE A 88 -13.20 11.06 -8.08
N GLN A 89 -12.29 10.80 -9.02
CA GLN A 89 -12.42 11.22 -10.41
C GLN A 89 -13.64 10.60 -11.09
N LEU A 90 -13.90 9.31 -10.87
CA LEU A 90 -15.08 8.62 -11.36
C LEU A 90 -16.37 9.27 -10.83
N LEU A 91 -16.46 9.49 -9.51
CA LEU A 91 -17.64 10.10 -8.89
C LEU A 91 -17.85 11.55 -9.34
N ALA A 92 -16.77 12.33 -9.51
CA ALA A 92 -16.83 13.67 -10.06
C ALA A 92 -17.32 13.67 -11.52
N GLY A 93 -16.80 12.77 -12.35
CA GLY A 93 -17.23 12.63 -13.75
C GLY A 93 -18.70 12.21 -13.89
N LEU A 94 -19.23 11.48 -12.92
CA LEU A 94 -20.65 11.13 -12.80
C LEU A 94 -21.53 12.26 -12.23
N GLY A 95 -20.94 13.40 -11.84
CA GLY A 95 -21.65 14.52 -11.21
C GLY A 95 -22.15 14.22 -9.79
N MET A 96 -21.62 13.18 -9.13
CA MET A 96 -22.03 12.77 -7.78
C MET A 96 -21.31 13.54 -6.68
N LEU A 97 -20.21 14.23 -7.02
CA LEU A 97 -19.49 15.08 -6.08
C LEU A 97 -19.84 16.54 -6.34
N ASN A 98 -20.30 17.23 -5.29
CA ASN A 98 -20.50 18.66 -5.34
C ASN A 98 -19.15 19.37 -5.38
N SER A 99 -19.03 20.38 -6.24
CA SER A 99 -17.91 21.32 -6.21
C SER A 99 -17.78 21.94 -4.82
N ASN A 100 -16.57 21.93 -4.28
CA ASN A 100 -16.25 22.60 -3.02
C ASN A 100 -15.25 23.74 -3.30
N PRO A 101 -15.66 25.02 -3.17
CA PRO A 101 -14.81 26.17 -3.48
C PRO A 101 -13.48 26.17 -2.70
N ASN A 102 -13.47 25.65 -1.47
CA ASN A 102 -12.26 25.58 -0.64
C ASN A 102 -11.26 24.54 -1.18
N ILE A 103 -11.76 23.40 -1.69
CA ILE A 103 -10.91 22.37 -2.30
C ILE A 103 -10.38 22.85 -3.65
N GLU A 104 -11.19 23.53 -4.45
CA GLU A 104 -10.76 24.12 -5.72
C GLU A 104 -9.63 25.13 -5.53
N GLN A 105 -9.71 25.98 -4.49
CA GLN A 105 -8.64 26.90 -4.13
C GLN A 105 -7.35 26.21 -3.69
N ILE A 106 -7.43 25.08 -2.98
CA ILE A 106 -6.26 24.29 -2.59
C ILE A 106 -5.61 23.67 -3.84
N ILE A 107 -6.40 23.04 -4.71
CA ILE A 107 -5.90 22.45 -5.96
C ILE A 107 -5.22 23.50 -6.84
N ALA A 108 -5.80 24.70 -6.95
CA ALA A 108 -5.21 25.81 -7.71
C ALA A 108 -3.83 26.25 -7.17
N LYS A 109 -3.57 26.07 -5.87
CA LYS A 109 -2.26 26.36 -5.26
C LYS A 109 -1.23 25.26 -5.50
N VAL A 110 -1.65 24.01 -5.63
CA VAL A 110 -0.77 22.84 -5.88
C VAL A 110 -0.37 22.71 -7.35
N LYS A 111 -1.19 23.23 -8.27
CA LYS A 111 -0.89 23.25 -9.72
C LYS A 111 0.15 24.30 -10.15
N LYS A 112 0.79 25.01 -9.20
CA LYS A 112 1.93 25.91 -9.45
C LYS A 112 3.25 25.19 -9.22
#